data_AF-X1QMP6-F1
#
_entry.id   AF-X1QMP6-F1
#
_cell.length_a   1.000
_cell.length_b   1.000
_cell.length_c   1.000
_cell.angle_alpha   90.00
_cell.angle_beta   90.00
_cell.angle_gamma   90.00
#
_symmetry.space_group_name_H-M   'P 1'
#
loop_
_entity.id
_entity.type
_entity.pdbx_description
1 polymer ?
#
loop_
_entity_poly.entity_id
_entity_poly.type
_entity_poly.pdbx_seq_one_letter_code
_entity_poly.pdbx_strand_id
1 'polypeptide(L)'
;TGLIGLAALAGFAIIVWVNYARNVRSASVPIRSAAYGLGFGLLAIMLHSLGDFGQHLPANAIPSVVCCALLVVLARIGRKGYHTPQAAGISQRSRVLRIAALVCMSGVWAWVLLDADSVRLAEAHWKKAVAAEQSVMAKGWLGSNEEYIDLISNAAAAADYQPDNVKYRYWLNVYRWKSISRITDPNTGAIIIPGPSVKFVNRIVEELHKARLLCPTYGATYCVLGQLENSILGDPGSGAELIRKGYRLAPCDPTVCFVVALLDAEEQQFDASFENLSRAVQLDGRLFNEAALVCMNHLNRPDLAVSLAGENTGWLSHVANMLADTTEHQALAE
;
A
#
# COMPACT_ATOMS: atom_id res chain seq x y z
N THR A 1 -13.04 -3.02 20.29
CA THR A 1 -14.24 -3.79 20.68
C THR A 1 -14.11 -4.23 22.13
N GLY A 2 -14.93 -3.68 23.05
CA GLY A 2 -14.78 -3.89 24.50
C GLY A 2 -15.55 -5.09 25.07
N LEU A 3 -15.60 -5.19 26.41
CA LEU A 3 -16.34 -6.21 27.19
C LEU A 3 -17.77 -6.48 26.69
N ILE A 4 -18.48 -5.44 26.25
CA ILE A 4 -19.84 -5.53 25.69
C ILE A 4 -19.85 -6.32 24.38
N GLY A 5 -18.87 -6.09 23.50
CA GLY A 5 -18.75 -6.82 22.24
C GLY A 5 -18.41 -8.30 22.46
N LEU A 6 -17.54 -8.58 23.43
CA LEU A 6 -17.21 -9.96 23.83
C LEU A 6 -18.43 -10.68 24.43
N ALA A 7 -19.18 -10.01 25.32
CA ALA A 7 -20.41 -10.57 25.89
C ALA A 7 -21.49 -10.84 24.83
N ALA A 8 -21.64 -9.95 23.85
CA ALA A 8 -22.57 -10.14 22.73
C ALA A 8 -22.18 -11.32 21.84
N LEU A 9 -20.89 -11.48 21.52
CA LEU A 9 -20.38 -12.62 20.77
C LEU A 9 -20.56 -13.94 21.53
N ALA A 10 -20.27 -13.96 22.83
CA ALA A 10 -20.48 -15.12 23.69
C ALA A 10 -21.97 -15.50 23.75
N GLY A 11 -22.86 -14.52 23.92
CA GLY A 11 -24.31 -14.73 23.90
C GLY A 11 -24.80 -15.30 22.56
N PHE A 12 -24.31 -14.76 21.45
CA PHE A 12 -24.63 -15.27 20.10
C PHE A 12 -24.15 -16.71 19.91
N ALA A 13 -22.91 -17.02 20.30
CA ALA A 13 -22.35 -18.37 20.23
C ALA A 13 -23.19 -19.37 21.05
N ILE A 14 -23.61 -18.99 22.27
CA ILE A 14 -24.50 -19.81 23.11
C ILE A 14 -25.85 -20.05 22.41
N ILE A 15 -26.45 -19.03 21.80
CA ILE A 15 -27.73 -19.17 21.06
C ILE A 15 -27.56 -20.17 19.92
N VAL A 16 -26.52 -20.03 19.09
CA VAL A 16 -26.26 -20.94 17.97
C VAL A 16 -26.02 -22.36 18.48
N TRP A 17 -25.22 -22.53 19.51
CA TRP A 17 -24.92 -23.83 20.13
C TRP A 17 -26.17 -24.52 20.67
N VAL A 18 -27.03 -23.79 21.40
CA VAL A 18 -28.28 -24.32 21.94
C VAL A 18 -29.21 -24.77 20.81
N ASN A 19 -29.32 -24.00 19.71
CA ASN A 19 -30.15 -24.39 18.57
C ASN A 19 -29.56 -25.59 17.82
N TYR A 20 -28.24 -25.65 17.65
CA TYR A 20 -27.54 -26.81 17.09
C TYR A 20 -27.81 -28.07 17.91
N ALA A 21 -27.56 -28.04 19.23
CA ALA A 21 -27.78 -29.16 20.14
C ALA A 21 -29.25 -29.64 20.14
N ARG A 22 -30.20 -28.70 20.05
CA ARG A 22 -31.63 -29.02 19.90
C ARG A 22 -31.92 -29.73 18.57
N ASN A 23 -31.43 -29.21 17.44
CA ASN A 23 -31.62 -29.87 16.13
C ASN A 23 -31.05 -31.29 16.12
N VAL A 24 -29.88 -31.49 16.71
CA VAL A 24 -29.22 -32.80 16.76
C VAL A 24 -30.00 -33.79 17.64
N ARG A 25 -30.52 -33.35 18.79
CA ARG A 25 -31.18 -34.23 19.77
C ARG A 25 -32.64 -34.53 19.46
N SER A 26 -33.41 -33.54 19.01
CA SER A 26 -34.88 -33.64 18.99
C SER A 26 -35.52 -33.48 17.61
N ALA A 27 -34.77 -33.15 16.55
CA ALA A 27 -35.36 -32.98 15.22
C ALA A 27 -35.52 -34.31 14.46
N SER A 28 -36.35 -34.28 13.41
CA SER A 28 -36.53 -35.38 12.46
C SER A 28 -35.23 -35.68 11.69
N VAL A 29 -35.12 -36.89 11.14
CA VAL A 29 -33.90 -37.38 10.47
C VAL A 29 -33.35 -36.42 9.40
N PRO A 30 -34.16 -35.80 8.51
CA PRO A 30 -33.64 -34.87 7.52
C PRO A 30 -33.04 -33.59 8.13
N ILE A 31 -33.70 -33.03 9.15
CA ILE A 31 -33.22 -31.82 9.84
C ILE A 31 -31.95 -32.12 10.63
N ARG A 32 -31.89 -33.30 11.26
CA ARG A 32 -30.73 -33.76 12.02
C ARG A 32 -29.49 -33.91 11.13
N SER A 33 -29.65 -34.51 9.95
CA SER A 33 -28.58 -34.65 8.96
C SER A 33 -28.07 -33.29 8.48
N ALA A 34 -28.98 -32.37 8.12
CA ALA A 34 -28.63 -31.01 7.73
C ALA A 34 -27.90 -30.24 8.85
N ALA A 35 -28.36 -30.38 10.10
CA ALA A 35 -27.71 -29.74 11.25
C ALA A 35 -26.28 -30.25 11.46
N TYR A 36 -26.01 -31.55 11.29
CA TYR A 36 -24.65 -32.08 11.35
C TYR A 36 -23.74 -31.46 10.28
N GLY A 37 -24.20 -31.42 9.02
CA GLY A 37 -23.45 -30.80 7.92
C GLY A 37 -23.13 -29.33 8.17
N LEU A 38 -24.14 -28.55 8.59
CA LEU A 38 -23.96 -27.13 8.94
C LEU A 38 -23.02 -26.92 10.13
N GLY A 39 -23.07 -27.80 11.13
CA GLY A 39 -22.17 -27.76 12.28
C GLY A 39 -20.70 -28.01 11.90
N PHE A 40 -20.45 -29.05 11.10
CA PHE A 40 -19.09 -29.33 10.60
C PHE A 40 -18.57 -28.23 9.67
N GLY A 41 -19.43 -27.70 8.79
CA GLY A 41 -19.09 -26.56 7.93
C GLY A 41 -18.69 -25.33 8.74
N LEU A 42 -19.48 -24.98 9.78
CA LEU A 42 -19.17 -23.84 10.64
C LEU A 42 -17.88 -24.05 11.44
N LEU A 43 -17.63 -25.27 11.94
CA LEU A 43 -16.37 -25.61 12.61
C LEU A 43 -15.17 -25.46 11.66
N ALA A 44 -15.29 -25.94 10.42
CA ALA A 44 -14.23 -25.81 9.42
C ALA A 44 -13.93 -24.34 9.11
N ILE A 45 -14.97 -23.50 8.95
CA ILE A 45 -14.80 -22.06 8.74
C ILE A 45 -14.13 -21.42 9.95
N MET A 46 -14.51 -21.77 11.18
CA MET A 46 -13.87 -21.21 12.38
C MET A 46 -12.39 -21.62 12.51
N LEU A 47 -12.05 -22.87 12.21
CA LEU A 47 -10.66 -23.35 12.22
C LEU A 47 -9.81 -22.63 11.17
N HIS A 48 -10.33 -22.47 9.95
CA HIS A 48 -9.62 -21.77 8.89
C HIS A 48 -9.49 -20.28 9.21
N SER A 49 -10.54 -19.68 9.75
CA SER A 49 -10.57 -18.27 10.19
C SER A 49 -9.60 -17.99 11.34
N LEU A 50 -9.29 -18.96 12.21
CA LEU A 50 -8.25 -18.81 13.24
C LEU A 50 -6.83 -18.73 12.66
N GLY A 51 -6.59 -19.33 11.48
CA GLY A 51 -5.29 -19.34 10.82
C GLY A 51 -5.09 -18.23 9.78
N ASP A 52 -6.17 -17.86 9.07
CA ASP A 52 -6.07 -17.15 7.79
C ASP A 52 -6.93 -15.87 7.78
N PHE A 53 -6.58 -14.90 8.62
CA PHE A 53 -7.21 -13.56 8.65
C PHE A 53 -8.63 -13.47 9.25
N GLY A 54 -9.03 -14.30 10.21
CA GLY A 54 -10.22 -14.03 11.03
C GLY A 54 -11.56 -13.95 10.26
N GLN A 55 -12.60 -13.48 10.95
CA GLN A 55 -13.96 -13.34 10.40
C GLN A 55 -14.16 -11.98 9.70
N HIS A 56 -13.11 -11.19 9.51
CA HIS A 56 -13.21 -9.91 8.81
C HIS A 56 -13.19 -10.08 7.28
N LEU A 57 -12.68 -11.21 6.79
CA LEU A 57 -12.81 -11.57 5.38
C LEU A 57 -14.25 -12.03 5.08
N PRO A 58 -14.91 -11.46 4.04
CA PRO A 58 -16.26 -11.86 3.64
C PRO A 58 -16.42 -13.36 3.37
N ALA A 59 -15.36 -14.01 2.86
CA ALA A 59 -15.31 -15.44 2.60
C ALA A 59 -15.52 -16.30 3.85
N ASN A 60 -15.15 -15.82 5.03
CA ASN A 60 -15.34 -16.52 6.31
C ASN A 60 -16.62 -16.06 7.00
N ALA A 61 -16.87 -14.74 7.00
CA ALA A 61 -18.01 -14.12 7.69
C ALA A 61 -19.36 -14.62 7.16
N ILE A 62 -19.52 -14.62 5.84
CA ILE A 62 -20.83 -14.83 5.22
C ILE A 62 -21.28 -16.29 5.35
N PRO A 63 -20.44 -17.31 5.03
CA PRO A 63 -20.81 -18.70 5.25
C PRO A 63 -21.11 -18.99 6.73
N SER A 64 -20.37 -18.37 7.66
CA SER A 64 -20.62 -18.50 9.10
C SER A 64 -22.01 -17.95 9.48
N VAL A 65 -22.38 -16.78 8.99
CA VAL A 65 -23.71 -16.18 9.22
C VAL A 65 -24.82 -17.03 8.62
N VAL A 66 -24.65 -17.53 7.39
CA VAL A 66 -25.64 -18.37 6.72
C VAL A 66 -25.84 -19.69 7.49
N CYS A 67 -24.76 -20.35 7.90
CA CYS A 67 -24.84 -21.58 8.69
C CYS A 67 -25.53 -21.35 10.04
N CYS A 68 -25.17 -20.26 10.76
CA CYS A 68 -25.85 -19.86 12.00
C CYS A 68 -27.35 -19.64 11.80
N ALA A 69 -27.74 -18.88 10.77
CA ALA A 69 -29.13 -18.56 10.49
C ALA A 69 -29.95 -19.82 10.16
N LEU A 70 -29.40 -20.72 9.33
CA LEU A 70 -30.05 -21.98 8.99
C LEU A 70 -30.25 -22.86 10.22
N LEU A 71 -29.24 -22.98 11.11
CA LEU A 71 -29.37 -23.73 12.36
C LEU A 71 -30.50 -23.19 13.25
N VAL A 72 -30.63 -21.87 13.37
CA VAL A 72 -31.72 -21.25 14.15
C VAL A 72 -33.09 -21.47 13.50
N VAL A 73 -33.19 -21.37 12.17
CA VAL A 73 -34.45 -21.57 11.44
C VAL A 73 -34.91 -23.03 11.53
N LEU A 74 -34.00 -23.99 11.32
CA LEU A 74 -34.30 -25.42 11.44
C LEU A 74 -34.80 -25.79 12.85
N ALA A 75 -34.22 -25.21 13.89
CA ALA A 75 -34.66 -25.44 15.27
C ALA A 75 -36.10 -24.97 15.52
N ARG A 76 -36.53 -23.89 14.84
CA ARG A 76 -37.91 -23.39 14.91
C ARG A 76 -38.88 -24.27 14.12
N ILE A 77 -38.45 -24.82 12.98
CA ILE A 77 -39.26 -25.74 12.18
C ILE A 77 -39.51 -27.05 12.95
N GLY A 78 -38.48 -27.62 13.57
CA GLY A 78 -38.61 -28.83 14.38
C GLY A 78 -39.60 -28.71 15.55
N ARG A 79 -39.73 -27.50 16.13
CA ARG A 79 -40.67 -27.24 17.23
C ARG A 79 -42.14 -27.19 16.81
N LYS A 80 -42.42 -26.94 15.53
CA LYS A 80 -43.80 -26.81 15.00
C LYS A 80 -44.39 -28.13 14.49
N GLY A 81 -43.59 -29.21 14.45
CA GLY A 81 -44.02 -30.51 13.95
C GLY A 81 -44.74 -31.36 15.02
N TYR A 82 -46.02 -31.06 15.26
CA TYR A 82 -47.12 -32.00 15.59
C TYR A 82 -48.49 -31.30 15.66
N HIS A 83 -48.62 -30.09 15.11
CA HIS A 83 -49.93 -29.50 14.83
C HIS A 83 -50.21 -29.60 13.34
N THR A 84 -51.28 -30.32 13.02
CA THR A 84 -51.93 -30.45 11.72
C THR A 84 -51.86 -29.13 10.93
N PRO A 85 -51.54 -29.15 9.62
CA PRO A 85 -51.33 -27.93 8.86
C PRO A 85 -52.66 -27.19 8.69
N GLN A 86 -52.98 -26.27 9.58
CA GLN A 86 -53.73 -25.09 9.16
C GLN A 86 -52.81 -24.34 8.21
N ALA A 87 -53.23 -24.22 6.96
CA ALA A 87 -52.58 -23.39 5.96
C ALA A 87 -52.50 -21.96 6.49
N ALA A 88 -51.44 -21.67 7.24
CA ALA A 88 -51.10 -20.33 7.65
C ALA A 88 -50.71 -19.60 6.37
N GLY A 89 -51.69 -18.97 5.74
CA GLY A 89 -51.49 -18.11 4.60
C GLY A 89 -50.36 -17.16 4.96
N ILE A 90 -49.21 -17.32 4.31
CA ILE A 90 -48.07 -16.43 4.49
C ILE A 90 -48.62 -15.04 4.20
N SER A 91 -48.74 -14.21 5.23
CA SER A 91 -49.32 -12.88 5.08
C SER A 91 -48.55 -12.17 3.97
N GLN A 92 -49.29 -11.57 3.03
CA GLN A 92 -48.74 -10.88 1.86
C GLN A 92 -47.63 -9.89 2.26
N ARG A 93 -47.75 -9.28 3.45
CA ARG A 93 -46.76 -8.40 4.09
C ARG A 93 -45.42 -9.11 4.36
N SER A 94 -45.43 -10.37 4.81
CA SER A 94 -44.20 -11.15 5.00
C SER A 94 -43.53 -11.53 3.69
N ARG A 95 -44.29 -11.70 2.60
CA ARG A 95 -43.71 -12.02 1.28
C ARG A 95 -43.01 -10.80 0.70
N VAL A 96 -43.64 -9.62 0.78
CA VAL A 96 -43.08 -8.34 0.34
C VAL A 96 -41.79 -8.01 1.10
N LEU A 97 -41.77 -8.15 2.43
CA LEU A 97 -40.57 -7.90 3.23
C LEU A 97 -39.40 -8.83 2.86
N ARG A 98 -39.66 -10.10 2.55
CA ARG A 98 -38.62 -11.04 2.11
C ARG A 98 -38.06 -10.69 0.74
N ILE A 99 -38.94 -10.31 -0.20
CA ILE A 99 -38.51 -9.87 -1.54
C ILE A 99 -37.67 -8.60 -1.42
N ALA A 100 -38.12 -7.62 -0.63
CA ALA A 100 -37.35 -6.39 -0.38
C ALA A 100 -35.97 -6.68 0.22
N ALA A 101 -35.89 -7.54 1.24
CA ALA A 101 -34.62 -7.95 1.83
C ALA A 101 -33.69 -8.64 0.83
N LEU A 102 -34.23 -9.53 -0.03
CA LEU A 102 -33.46 -10.17 -1.09
C LEU A 102 -32.94 -9.15 -2.12
N VAL A 103 -33.78 -8.21 -2.56
CA VAL A 103 -33.38 -7.15 -3.49
C VAL A 103 -32.28 -6.27 -2.90
N CYS A 104 -32.41 -5.85 -1.64
CA CYS A 104 -31.38 -5.09 -0.94
C CYS A 104 -30.06 -5.87 -0.85
N MET A 105 -30.12 -7.15 -0.46
CA MET A 105 -28.94 -8.00 -0.35
C MET A 105 -28.27 -8.24 -1.71
N SER A 106 -29.05 -8.47 -2.78
CA SER A 106 -28.54 -8.58 -4.14
C SER A 106 -27.87 -7.29 -4.61
N GLY A 107 -28.43 -6.12 -4.26
CA GLY A 107 -27.83 -4.82 -4.55
C GLY A 107 -26.47 -4.63 -3.87
N VAL A 108 -26.38 -4.96 -2.57
CA VAL A 108 -25.10 -4.93 -1.84
C VAL A 108 -24.08 -5.88 -2.46
N TRP A 109 -24.48 -7.10 -2.84
CA TRP A 109 -23.60 -8.06 -3.49
C TRP A 109 -23.11 -7.61 -4.86
N ALA A 110 -24.00 -7.05 -5.68
CA ALA A 110 -23.62 -6.49 -6.97
C ALA A 110 -22.57 -5.37 -6.79
N TRP A 111 -22.77 -4.49 -5.81
CA TRP A 111 -21.80 -3.45 -5.47
C TRP A 111 -20.44 -4.02 -5.06
N VAL A 112 -20.42 -5.00 -4.15
CA VAL A 112 -19.19 -5.66 -3.69
C VAL A 112 -18.46 -6.37 -4.83
N LEU A 113 -19.19 -7.02 -5.75
CA LEU A 113 -18.58 -7.69 -6.90
C LEU A 113 -17.97 -6.70 -7.90
N LEU A 114 -18.62 -5.56 -8.12
CA LEU A 114 -18.07 -4.48 -8.96
C LEU A 114 -16.79 -3.89 -8.35
N ASP A 115 -16.78 -3.66 -7.04
CA ASP A 115 -15.59 -3.17 -6.31
C ASP A 115 -14.45 -4.20 -6.39
N ALA A 116 -14.73 -5.48 -6.13
CA ALA A 116 -13.74 -6.54 -6.23
C ALA A 116 -13.15 -6.67 -7.65
N ASP A 117 -13.96 -6.49 -8.69
CA ASP A 117 -13.47 -6.48 -10.07
C ASP A 117 -12.58 -5.28 -10.34
N SER A 118 -12.93 -4.09 -9.82
CA SER A 118 -12.09 -2.89 -9.90
C SER A 118 -10.72 -3.10 -9.25
N VAL A 119 -10.66 -3.71 -8.05
CA VAL A 119 -9.41 -4.05 -7.35
C VAL A 119 -8.58 -5.02 -8.19
N ARG A 120 -9.23 -6.04 -8.77
CA ARG A 120 -8.57 -7.03 -9.62
C ARG A 120 -7.95 -6.38 -10.87
N LEU A 121 -8.69 -5.49 -11.53
CA LEU A 121 -8.21 -4.75 -12.71
C LEU A 121 -7.07 -3.80 -12.33
N ALA A 122 -7.20 -3.08 -11.22
CA ALA A 122 -6.15 -2.21 -10.72
C ALA A 122 -4.84 -2.97 -10.47
N GLU A 123 -4.91 -4.12 -9.79
CA GLU A 123 -3.74 -4.94 -9.49
C GLU A 123 -3.13 -5.57 -10.76
N ALA A 124 -3.95 -5.93 -11.75
CA ALA A 124 -3.45 -6.42 -13.03
C ALA A 124 -2.65 -5.35 -13.79
N HIS A 125 -3.12 -4.10 -13.80
CA HIS A 125 -2.38 -2.97 -14.36
C HIS A 125 -1.14 -2.63 -13.52
N TRP A 126 -1.26 -2.65 -12.20
CA TRP A 126 -0.14 -2.38 -11.29
C TRP A 126 1.02 -3.37 -11.50
N LYS A 127 0.73 -4.66 -11.68
CA LYS A 127 1.77 -5.67 -12.00
C LYS A 127 2.51 -5.35 -13.30
N LYS A 128 1.79 -4.87 -14.33
CA LYS A 128 2.43 -4.42 -15.58
C LYS A 128 3.29 -3.18 -15.36
N ALA A 129 2.81 -2.21 -14.58
CA ALA A 129 3.58 -1.04 -14.21
C ALA A 129 4.87 -1.42 -13.46
N VAL A 130 4.83 -2.34 -12.50
CA VAL A 130 6.03 -2.83 -11.79
C VAL A 130 7.00 -3.56 -12.74
N ALA A 131 6.50 -4.33 -13.70
CA ALA A 131 7.36 -4.97 -14.71
C ALA A 131 8.05 -3.94 -15.63
N ALA A 132 7.30 -2.93 -16.08
CA ALA A 132 7.84 -1.82 -16.87
C ALA A 132 8.84 -0.98 -16.06
N GLU A 133 8.56 -0.73 -14.78
CA GLU A 133 9.45 -0.06 -13.84
C GLU A 133 10.79 -0.80 -13.75
N GLN A 134 10.79 -2.12 -13.59
CA GLN A 134 12.02 -2.91 -13.53
C GLN A 134 12.86 -2.76 -14.82
N SER A 135 12.23 -2.73 -16.00
CA SER A 135 12.93 -2.48 -17.27
C SER A 135 13.60 -1.11 -17.30
N VAL A 136 12.87 -0.07 -16.87
CA VAL A 136 13.37 1.31 -16.84
C VAL A 136 14.45 1.49 -15.76
N MET A 137 14.29 0.87 -14.60
CA MET A 137 15.26 0.86 -13.50
C MET A 137 16.56 0.17 -13.89
N ALA A 138 16.51 -0.95 -14.61
CA ALA A 138 17.70 -1.65 -15.11
C ALA A 138 18.56 -0.78 -16.04
N LYS A 139 17.98 0.30 -16.59
CA LYS A 139 18.64 1.31 -17.42
C LYS A 139 18.95 2.61 -16.65
N GLY A 140 18.95 2.57 -15.32
CA GLY A 140 19.20 3.75 -14.48
C GLY A 140 18.15 4.85 -14.68
N TRP A 141 16.90 4.49 -14.96
CA TRP A 141 15.81 5.41 -15.29
C TRP A 141 15.94 6.17 -16.63
N LEU A 142 16.90 5.80 -17.48
CA LEU A 142 17.10 6.38 -18.82
C LEU A 142 16.33 5.61 -19.92
N GLY A 143 15.14 5.11 -19.60
CA GLY A 143 14.28 4.36 -20.53
C GLY A 143 13.74 5.21 -21.70
N SER A 144 13.29 4.55 -22.76
CA SER A 144 12.72 5.20 -23.97
C SER A 144 11.35 5.84 -23.69
N ASN A 145 10.86 6.65 -24.63
CA ASN A 145 9.52 7.24 -24.50
C ASN A 145 8.42 6.18 -24.43
N GLU A 146 8.54 5.12 -25.22
CA GLU A 146 7.60 4.01 -25.28
C GLU A 146 7.55 3.26 -23.94
N GLU A 147 8.71 3.03 -23.32
CA GLU A 147 8.80 2.39 -21.99
C GLU A 147 8.10 3.23 -20.91
N TYR A 148 8.31 4.55 -20.92
CA TYR A 148 7.63 5.45 -19.98
C TYR A 148 6.13 5.59 -20.27
N ILE A 149 5.71 5.55 -21.54
CA ILE A 149 4.29 5.53 -21.90
C ILE A 149 3.63 4.27 -21.34
N ASP A 150 4.24 3.10 -21.51
CA ASP A 150 3.71 1.84 -20.96
C ASP A 150 3.66 1.87 -19.42
N LEU A 151 4.74 2.31 -18.77
CA LEU A 151 4.82 2.45 -17.31
C LEU A 151 3.72 3.39 -16.77
N ILE A 152 3.65 4.61 -17.31
CA ILE A 152 2.73 5.64 -16.82
C ILE A 152 1.28 5.28 -17.15
N SER A 153 1.00 4.71 -18.31
CA SER A 153 -0.37 4.33 -18.69
C SER A 153 -0.93 3.22 -17.82
N ASN A 154 -0.13 2.18 -17.51
CA ASN A 154 -0.54 1.13 -16.59
C ASN A 154 -0.66 1.64 -15.15
N ALA A 155 0.26 2.48 -14.68
CA ALA A 155 0.14 3.08 -13.35
C ALA A 155 -1.08 4.00 -13.22
N ALA A 156 -1.41 4.75 -14.28
CA ALA A 156 -2.60 5.60 -14.34
C ALA A 156 -3.88 4.75 -14.31
N ALA A 157 -3.96 3.70 -15.14
CA ALA A 157 -5.10 2.79 -15.12
C ALA A 157 -5.31 2.15 -13.74
N ALA A 158 -4.24 1.74 -13.06
CA ALA A 158 -4.33 1.22 -11.69
C ALA A 158 -4.88 2.26 -10.70
N ALA A 159 -4.40 3.51 -10.78
CA ALA A 159 -4.90 4.60 -9.96
C ALA A 159 -6.35 4.99 -10.29
N ASP A 160 -6.79 4.89 -11.54
CA ASP A 160 -8.16 5.20 -11.96
C ASP A 160 -9.16 4.14 -11.45
N TYR A 161 -8.79 2.86 -11.44
CA TYR A 161 -9.62 1.79 -10.87
C TYR A 161 -9.66 1.82 -9.33
N GLN A 162 -8.62 2.33 -8.67
CA GLN A 162 -8.51 2.43 -7.21
C GLN A 162 -8.08 3.84 -6.80
N PRO A 163 -8.96 4.85 -6.94
CA PRO A 163 -8.63 6.26 -6.77
C PRO A 163 -8.22 6.63 -5.34
N ASP A 164 -8.59 5.83 -4.35
CA ASP A 164 -8.25 6.08 -2.94
C ASP A 164 -6.97 5.34 -2.51
N ASN A 165 -6.32 4.58 -3.42
CA ASN A 165 -5.07 3.89 -3.12
C ASN A 165 -3.88 4.87 -3.21
N VAL A 166 -3.41 5.31 -2.04
CA VAL A 166 -2.29 6.25 -1.94
C VAL A 166 -1.02 5.75 -2.63
N LYS A 167 -0.74 4.44 -2.62
CA LYS A 167 0.47 3.88 -3.22
C LYS A 167 0.45 4.06 -4.73
N TYR A 168 -0.67 3.78 -5.38
CA TYR A 168 -0.81 3.96 -6.83
C TYR A 168 -0.71 5.44 -7.22
N ARG A 169 -1.37 6.33 -6.47
CA ARG A 169 -1.27 7.78 -6.72
C ARG A 169 0.13 8.32 -6.52
N TYR A 170 0.81 7.91 -5.46
CA TYR A 170 2.18 8.30 -5.19
C TYR A 170 3.11 7.87 -6.34
N TRP A 171 3.13 6.58 -6.67
CA TRP A 171 4.06 6.07 -7.66
C TRP A 171 3.77 6.55 -9.08
N LEU A 172 2.49 6.75 -9.45
CA LEU A 172 2.14 7.38 -10.72
C LEU A 172 2.81 8.76 -10.87
N ASN A 173 2.80 9.56 -9.80
CA ASN A 173 3.41 10.88 -9.81
C ASN A 173 4.94 10.80 -9.78
N VAL A 174 5.53 9.82 -9.09
CA VAL A 174 6.97 9.51 -9.18
C VAL A 174 7.38 9.16 -10.61
N TYR A 175 6.64 8.29 -11.30
CA TYR A 175 6.94 7.90 -12.68
C TYR A 175 6.79 9.06 -13.66
N ARG A 176 5.77 9.91 -13.47
CA ARG A 176 5.61 11.16 -14.24
C ARG A 176 6.78 12.12 -14.01
N TRP A 177 7.26 12.23 -12.78
CA TRP A 177 8.44 13.04 -12.48
C TRP A 177 9.69 12.46 -13.17
N LYS A 178 9.94 11.17 -13.01
CA LYS A 178 11.08 10.48 -13.61
C LYS A 178 11.10 10.60 -15.14
N SER A 179 9.95 10.62 -15.81
CA SER A 179 9.90 10.73 -17.27
C SER A 179 10.33 12.11 -17.79
N ILE A 180 10.09 13.18 -17.02
CA ILE A 180 10.47 14.56 -17.39
C ILE A 180 11.84 14.96 -16.82
N SER A 181 12.34 14.27 -15.79
CA SER A 181 13.63 14.54 -15.16
C SER A 181 14.79 13.72 -15.75
N ARG A 182 14.65 13.22 -16.98
CA ARG A 182 15.67 12.36 -17.63
C ARG A 182 16.87 13.14 -18.18
N ILE A 183 16.68 14.42 -18.48
CA ILE A 183 17.71 15.25 -19.10
C ILE A 183 18.46 15.96 -17.98
N THR A 184 19.74 15.66 -17.85
CA THR A 184 20.67 16.36 -16.97
C THR A 184 21.67 17.16 -17.80
N ASP A 185 22.18 18.23 -17.23
CA ASP A 185 23.30 18.97 -17.77
C ASP A 185 24.55 18.06 -17.73
N PRO A 186 25.24 17.85 -18.86
CA PRO A 186 26.40 16.96 -18.90
C PRO A 186 27.60 17.47 -18.09
N ASN A 187 27.68 18.78 -17.81
CA ASN A 187 28.77 19.38 -17.05
C ASN A 187 28.47 19.44 -15.55
N THR A 188 27.23 19.73 -15.18
CA THR A 188 26.85 19.93 -13.77
C THR A 188 26.07 18.77 -13.16
N GLY A 189 25.55 17.86 -13.98
CA GLY A 189 24.63 16.80 -13.54
C GLY A 189 23.25 17.30 -13.12
N ALA A 190 23.01 18.63 -13.15
CA ALA A 190 21.76 19.22 -12.71
C ALA A 190 20.60 18.85 -13.66
N ILE A 191 19.41 18.62 -13.12
CA ILE A 191 18.23 18.29 -13.91
C ILE A 191 17.81 19.53 -14.72
N ILE A 192 17.76 19.38 -16.04
CA ILE A 192 17.29 20.43 -16.94
C ILE A 192 15.79 20.25 -17.16
N ILE A 193 14.99 21.14 -16.58
CA ILE A 193 13.54 21.19 -16.81
C ILE A 193 13.22 22.33 -17.79
N PRO A 194 12.81 22.03 -19.03
CA PRO A 194 12.38 23.06 -19.98
C PRO A 194 11.25 23.89 -19.39
N GLY A 195 11.20 25.21 -19.66
CA GLY A 195 10.16 26.09 -19.14
C GLY A 195 8.71 25.58 -19.30
N PRO A 196 8.32 24.99 -20.46
CA PRO A 196 7.00 24.36 -20.62
C PRO A 196 6.74 23.17 -19.68
N SER A 197 7.79 22.44 -19.29
CA SER A 197 7.73 21.28 -18.40
C SER A 197 7.43 21.65 -16.95
N VAL A 198 7.68 22.90 -16.52
CA VAL A 198 7.34 23.39 -15.17
C VAL A 198 5.83 23.28 -14.90
N LYS A 199 4.98 23.48 -15.91
CA LYS A 199 3.52 23.27 -15.77
C LYS A 199 3.18 21.82 -15.44
N PHE A 200 3.95 20.86 -15.94
CA PHE A 200 3.77 19.46 -15.61
C PHE A 200 4.23 19.16 -14.18
N VAL A 201 5.31 19.78 -13.71
CA VAL A 201 5.76 19.69 -12.31
C VAL A 201 4.69 20.20 -11.35
N ASN A 202 4.10 21.38 -11.62
CA ASN A 202 3.00 21.92 -10.81
C ASN A 202 1.84 20.94 -10.71
N ARG A 203 1.45 20.30 -11.82
CA ARG A 203 0.39 19.28 -11.81
C ARG A 203 0.76 18.05 -10.97
N ILE A 204 2.02 17.61 -11.00
CA ILE A 204 2.51 16.50 -10.17
C ILE A 204 2.41 16.88 -8.68
N VAL A 205 2.85 18.08 -8.32
CA VAL A 205 2.76 18.64 -6.96
C VAL A 205 1.32 18.72 -6.47
N GLU A 206 0.39 19.23 -7.30
CA GLU A 206 -1.04 19.26 -6.98
C GLU A 206 -1.62 17.87 -6.72
N GLU A 207 -1.26 16.87 -7.53
CA GLU A 207 -1.71 15.48 -7.34
C GLU A 207 -1.08 14.82 -6.10
N LEU A 208 0.17 15.14 -5.76
CA LEU A 208 0.81 14.69 -4.52
C LEU A 208 0.18 15.35 -3.28
N HIS A 209 -0.22 16.62 -3.36
CA HIS A 209 -1.02 17.27 -2.33
C HIS A 209 -2.37 16.58 -2.11
N LYS A 210 -3.04 16.09 -3.17
CA LYS A 210 -4.24 15.27 -3.02
C LYS A 210 -3.92 13.92 -2.39
N ALA A 211 -2.83 13.27 -2.82
CA ALA A 211 -2.41 11.98 -2.30
C ALA A 211 -2.10 12.00 -0.78
N ARG A 212 -1.46 13.07 -0.27
CA ARG A 212 -1.17 13.19 1.18
C ARG A 212 -2.45 13.31 2.03
N LEU A 213 -3.57 13.74 1.46
CA LEU A 213 -4.85 13.80 2.17
C LEU A 213 -5.49 12.41 2.29
N LEU A 214 -5.23 11.52 1.33
CA LEU A 214 -5.72 10.13 1.38
C LEU A 214 -5.04 9.33 2.49
N CYS A 215 -3.73 9.51 2.67
CA CYS A 215 -2.98 8.87 3.75
C CYS A 215 -1.95 9.84 4.37
N PRO A 216 -2.33 10.59 5.42
CA PRO A 216 -1.47 11.58 6.06
C PRO A 216 -0.20 11.01 6.70
N THR A 217 -0.11 9.70 6.89
CA THR A 217 1.03 9.00 7.47
C THR A 217 1.95 8.37 6.43
N TYR A 218 1.65 8.47 5.13
CA TYR A 218 2.49 7.92 4.08
C TYR A 218 3.66 8.89 3.77
N GLY A 219 4.76 8.74 4.53
CA GLY A 219 5.89 9.67 4.54
C GLY A 219 6.55 9.91 3.18
N ALA A 220 6.62 8.89 2.33
CA ALA A 220 7.20 8.99 1.00
C ALA A 220 6.54 10.08 0.12
N THR A 221 5.21 10.28 0.24
CA THR A 221 4.51 11.35 -0.49
C THR A 221 4.98 12.74 -0.06
N TYR A 222 5.17 12.96 1.25
CA TYR A 222 5.67 14.25 1.75
C TYR A 222 7.10 14.52 1.28
N CYS A 223 7.92 13.47 1.25
CA CYS A 223 9.30 13.55 0.82
C CYS A 223 9.42 14.01 -0.64
N VAL A 224 8.79 13.30 -1.59
CA VAL A 224 8.84 13.65 -3.02
C VAL A 224 8.20 15.01 -3.28
N LEU A 225 7.05 15.29 -2.64
CA LEU A 225 6.41 16.59 -2.74
C LEU A 225 7.35 17.73 -2.31
N GLY A 226 7.99 17.57 -1.14
CA GLY A 226 8.90 18.56 -0.60
C GLY A 226 10.14 18.78 -1.46
N GLN A 227 10.69 17.72 -2.09
CA GLN A 227 11.77 17.86 -3.07
C GLN A 227 11.36 18.69 -4.30
N LEU A 228 10.16 18.45 -4.83
CA LEU A 228 9.68 19.19 -6.00
C LEU A 228 9.44 20.66 -5.65
N GLU A 229 8.84 20.95 -4.50
CA GLU A 229 8.63 22.32 -4.03
C GLU A 229 9.95 23.04 -3.73
N ASN A 230 10.87 22.40 -2.99
CA ASN A 230 12.14 22.97 -2.58
C ASN A 230 13.09 23.17 -3.78
N SER A 231 13.39 22.10 -4.50
CA SER A 231 14.50 22.07 -5.45
C SER A 231 14.09 22.45 -6.88
N ILE A 232 12.81 22.34 -7.25
CA ILE A 232 12.35 22.56 -8.63
C ILE A 232 11.49 23.82 -8.77
N LEU A 233 10.53 24.03 -7.85
CA LEU A 233 9.61 25.16 -7.91
C LEU A 233 10.12 26.40 -7.17
N GLY A 234 11.18 26.27 -6.37
CA GLY A 234 11.79 27.39 -5.64
C GLY A 234 10.93 27.90 -4.48
N ASP A 235 10.16 27.03 -3.84
CA ASP A 235 9.47 27.30 -2.56
C ASP A 235 10.19 26.55 -1.41
N PRO A 236 11.37 27.04 -0.98
CA PRO A 236 12.23 26.29 -0.08
C PRO A 236 11.67 26.14 1.33
N GLY A 237 10.88 27.13 1.79
CA GLY A 237 10.30 27.11 3.14
C GLY A 237 9.28 25.98 3.32
N SER A 238 8.32 25.88 2.40
CA SER A 238 7.32 24.78 2.43
C SER A 238 7.97 23.43 2.17
N GLY A 239 8.86 23.35 1.17
CA GLY A 239 9.45 22.09 0.74
C GLY A 239 10.32 21.41 1.80
N ALA A 240 11.17 22.17 2.50
CA ALA A 240 12.04 21.65 3.55
C ALA A 240 11.24 21.07 4.75
N GLU A 241 10.16 21.74 5.15
CA GLU A 241 9.28 21.22 6.21
C GLU A 241 8.60 19.91 5.81
N LEU A 242 8.18 19.79 4.55
CA LEU A 242 7.58 18.58 4.01
C LEU A 242 8.57 17.41 3.97
N ILE A 243 9.82 17.64 3.55
CA ILE A 243 10.88 16.62 3.58
C ILE A 243 11.08 16.10 5.00
N ARG A 244 11.29 17.00 5.98
CA ARG A 244 11.46 16.61 7.39
C ARG A 244 10.24 15.89 7.96
N LYS A 245 9.03 16.28 7.57
CA LYS A 245 7.81 15.56 7.94
C LYS A 245 7.77 14.16 7.34
N GLY A 246 8.16 14.02 6.07
CA GLY A 246 8.30 12.72 5.40
C GLY A 246 9.25 11.79 6.18
N TYR A 247 10.41 12.29 6.58
CA TYR A 247 11.37 11.56 7.41
C TYR A 247 10.80 11.13 8.75
N ARG A 248 10.13 12.02 9.50
CA ARG A 248 9.48 11.65 10.77
C ARG A 248 8.42 10.56 10.61
N LEU A 249 7.74 10.50 9.46
CA LEU A 249 6.71 9.51 9.18
C LEU A 249 7.29 8.16 8.69
N ALA A 250 8.46 8.17 8.04
CA ALA A 250 9.07 7.00 7.44
C ALA A 250 10.60 6.96 7.64
N PRO A 251 11.11 6.90 8.89
CA PRO A 251 12.55 6.95 9.19
C PRO A 251 13.31 5.67 8.80
N CYS A 252 12.60 4.64 8.33
CA CYS A 252 13.17 3.38 7.84
C CYS A 252 13.03 3.23 6.32
N ASP A 253 12.57 4.27 5.61
CA ASP A 253 12.57 4.28 4.15
C ASP A 253 13.92 4.82 3.64
N PRO A 254 14.68 4.04 2.85
CA PRO A 254 16.01 4.43 2.39
C PRO A 254 15.99 5.70 1.53
N THR A 255 14.96 5.86 0.69
CA THR A 255 14.83 7.05 -0.17
C THR A 255 14.55 8.27 0.70
N VAL A 256 13.65 8.15 1.68
CA VAL A 256 13.35 9.28 2.58
C VAL A 256 14.58 9.70 3.39
N CYS A 257 15.38 8.75 3.87
CA CYS A 257 16.65 9.04 4.56
C CYS A 257 17.65 9.76 3.63
N PHE A 258 17.78 9.28 2.39
CA PHE A 258 18.66 9.90 1.41
C PHE A 258 18.26 11.35 1.10
N VAL A 259 16.97 11.59 0.92
CA VAL A 259 16.45 12.91 0.58
C VAL A 259 16.59 13.92 1.72
N VAL A 260 16.32 13.52 2.97
CA VAL A 260 16.55 14.44 4.10
C VAL A 260 18.03 14.75 4.26
N ALA A 261 18.92 13.80 3.96
CA ALA A 261 20.35 14.06 3.96
C ALA A 261 20.78 15.11 2.93
N LEU A 262 20.19 15.09 1.72
CA LEU A 262 20.45 16.14 0.73
C LEU A 262 20.03 17.52 1.24
N LEU A 263 18.87 17.61 1.90
CA LEU A 263 18.42 18.86 2.54
C LEU A 263 19.39 19.31 3.64
N ASP A 264 19.84 18.38 4.49
CA ASP A 264 20.81 18.68 5.56
C ASP A 264 22.15 19.18 4.96
N ALA A 265 22.59 18.61 3.83
CA ALA A 265 23.79 19.07 3.12
C ALA A 265 23.61 20.49 2.55
N GLU A 266 22.46 20.78 1.93
CA GLU A 266 22.10 22.12 1.43
C GLU A 266 22.09 23.16 2.55
N GLU A 267 21.62 22.79 3.74
CA GLU A 267 21.58 23.64 4.94
C GLU A 267 22.90 23.65 5.73
N GLN A 268 23.98 23.06 5.20
CA GLN A 268 25.30 22.98 5.83
C GLN A 268 25.32 22.22 7.16
N GLN A 269 24.36 21.32 7.39
CA GLN A 269 24.28 20.41 8.53
C GLN A 269 25.00 19.10 8.21
N PHE A 270 26.32 19.18 7.97
CA PHE A 270 27.10 18.07 7.39
C PHE A 270 27.09 16.78 8.22
N ASP A 271 27.12 16.88 9.56
CA ASP A 271 27.08 15.69 10.43
C ASP A 271 25.73 14.97 10.35
N ALA A 272 24.62 15.72 10.37
CA ALA A 272 23.27 15.17 10.22
C ALA A 272 23.06 14.58 8.82
N SER A 273 23.56 15.27 7.78
CA SER A 273 23.59 14.74 6.42
C SER A 273 24.31 13.40 6.36
N PHE A 274 25.50 13.27 6.94
CA PHE A 274 26.24 12.02 6.89
C PHE A 274 25.54 10.89 7.65
N GLU A 275 24.96 11.17 8.82
CA GLU A 275 24.17 10.20 9.58
C GLU A 275 23.00 9.65 8.75
N ASN A 276 22.26 10.55 8.08
CA ASN A 276 21.13 10.18 7.25
C ASN A 276 21.55 9.46 5.94
N LEU A 277 22.68 9.84 5.32
CA LEU A 277 23.26 9.10 4.19
C LEU A 277 23.68 7.68 4.61
N SER A 278 24.38 7.55 5.73
CA SER A 278 24.79 6.25 6.28
C SER A 278 23.57 5.37 6.52
N ARG A 279 22.52 5.94 7.11
CA ARG A 279 21.25 5.24 7.32
C ARG A 279 20.60 4.78 6.00
N ALA A 280 20.60 5.63 4.97
CA ALA A 280 20.05 5.29 3.66
C ALA A 280 20.80 4.10 3.03
N VAL A 281 22.13 4.11 3.05
CA VAL A 281 22.98 3.04 2.50
C VAL A 281 22.84 1.73 3.30
N GLN A 282 22.71 1.81 4.63
CA GLN A 282 22.44 0.63 5.46
C GLN A 282 21.09 -0.03 5.13
N LEU A 283 20.08 0.77 4.80
CA LEU A 283 18.74 0.29 4.43
C LEU A 283 18.69 -0.23 2.99
N ASP A 284 19.41 0.42 2.06
CA ASP A 284 19.54 0.01 0.66
C ASP A 284 20.93 0.35 0.11
N GLY A 285 21.80 -0.66 0.06
CA GLY A 285 23.18 -0.51 -0.42
C GLY A 285 23.31 -0.06 -1.88
N ARG A 286 22.22 -0.09 -2.66
CA ARG A 286 22.22 0.45 -4.04
C ARG A 286 22.40 1.97 -4.08
N LEU A 287 22.09 2.67 -2.99
CA LEU A 287 22.26 4.12 -2.86
C LEU A 287 23.70 4.54 -2.52
N PHE A 288 24.63 3.58 -2.38
CA PHE A 288 26.01 3.87 -2.00
C PHE A 288 26.68 4.84 -2.97
N ASN A 289 26.54 4.62 -4.28
CA ASN A 289 27.23 5.42 -5.29
C ASN A 289 26.78 6.89 -5.22
N GLU A 290 25.48 7.13 -5.16
CA GLU A 290 24.91 8.47 -5.02
C GLU A 290 25.29 9.10 -3.69
N ALA A 291 25.28 8.37 -2.58
CA ALA A 291 25.66 8.89 -1.27
C ALA A 291 27.15 9.25 -1.18
N ALA A 292 28.03 8.46 -1.81
CA ALA A 292 29.45 8.75 -1.92
C ALA A 292 29.70 10.03 -2.75
N LEU A 293 28.98 10.21 -3.86
CA LEU A 293 29.01 11.45 -4.65
C LEU A 293 28.58 12.66 -3.81
N VAL A 294 27.57 12.53 -2.96
CA VAL A 294 27.16 13.62 -2.05
C VAL A 294 28.26 13.95 -1.05
N CYS A 295 28.92 12.95 -0.47
CA CYS A 295 30.03 13.17 0.47
C CYS A 295 31.19 13.93 -0.19
N MET A 296 31.52 13.62 -1.44
CA MET A 296 32.61 14.30 -2.16
C MET A 296 32.20 15.68 -2.65
N ASN A 297 31.05 15.81 -3.32
CA ASN A 297 30.70 17.02 -4.06
C ASN A 297 29.95 18.06 -3.21
N HIS A 298 29.08 17.61 -2.31
CA HIS A 298 28.24 18.51 -1.51
C HIS A 298 28.82 18.75 -0.11
N LEU A 299 29.39 17.73 0.51
CA LEU A 299 30.02 17.87 1.83
C LEU A 299 31.49 18.28 1.73
N ASN A 300 32.14 18.12 0.57
CA ASN A 300 33.58 18.32 0.37
C ASN A 300 34.43 17.51 1.37
N ARG A 301 34.00 16.27 1.64
CA ARG A 301 34.56 15.37 2.65
C ARG A 301 34.73 13.96 2.08
N PRO A 302 35.74 13.73 1.22
CA PRO A 302 35.99 12.42 0.61
C PRO A 302 36.28 11.33 1.65
N ASP A 303 36.80 11.69 2.83
CA ASP A 303 36.99 10.79 3.96
C ASP A 303 35.67 10.17 4.45
N LEU A 304 34.55 10.90 4.37
CA LEU A 304 33.23 10.37 4.72
C LEU A 304 32.75 9.34 3.69
N ALA A 305 33.10 9.48 2.40
CA ALA A 305 32.79 8.47 1.39
C ALA A 305 33.55 7.16 1.67
N VAL A 306 34.81 7.24 2.09
CA VAL A 306 35.60 6.07 2.54
C VAL A 306 34.98 5.45 3.80
N SER A 307 34.59 6.27 4.78
CA SER A 307 33.91 5.79 5.98
C SER A 307 32.58 5.11 5.67
N LEU A 308 31.84 5.60 4.67
CA LEU A 308 30.57 5.03 4.23
C LEU A 308 30.78 3.66 3.54
N ALA A 309 31.89 3.50 2.82
CA ALA A 309 32.27 2.23 2.19
C ALA A 309 32.57 1.12 3.23
N GLY A 310 33.08 1.51 4.40
CA GLY A 310 33.45 0.58 5.47
C GLY A 310 34.47 -0.45 5.00
N GLU A 311 34.22 -1.73 5.26
CA GLU A 311 35.09 -2.83 4.85
C GLU A 311 34.72 -3.43 3.47
N ASN A 312 33.74 -2.85 2.77
CA ASN A 312 33.32 -3.37 1.47
C ASN A 312 34.34 -3.00 0.39
N THR A 313 35.13 -3.98 -0.04
CA THR A 313 36.21 -3.78 -1.03
C THR A 313 35.72 -3.25 -2.37
N GLY A 314 34.52 -3.62 -2.81
CA GLY A 314 33.92 -3.11 -4.04
C GLY A 314 33.57 -1.63 -3.95
N TRP A 315 33.02 -1.21 -2.80
CA TRP A 315 32.72 0.19 -2.51
C TRP A 315 33.98 1.03 -2.34
N LEU A 316 35.00 0.52 -1.64
CA LEU A 316 36.30 1.18 -1.49
C LEU A 316 36.98 1.39 -2.85
N SER A 317 36.98 0.37 -3.72
CA SER A 317 37.52 0.50 -5.08
C SER A 317 36.77 1.54 -5.90
N HIS A 318 35.45 1.64 -5.75
CA HIS A 318 34.65 2.66 -6.41
C HIS A 318 35.03 4.08 -5.94
N VAL A 319 35.17 4.28 -4.62
CA VAL A 319 35.60 5.57 -4.06
C VAL A 319 37.01 5.94 -4.53
N ALA A 320 37.95 4.99 -4.53
CA ALA A 320 39.31 5.23 -5.03
C ALA A 320 39.31 5.69 -6.50
N ASN A 321 38.51 5.04 -7.36
CA ASN A 321 38.37 5.46 -8.76
C ASN A 321 37.79 6.88 -8.89
N MET A 322 36.77 7.23 -8.11
CA MET A 322 36.19 8.58 -8.13
C MET A 322 37.20 9.65 -7.66
N LEU A 323 38.03 9.35 -6.67
CA LEU A 323 39.09 10.25 -6.21
C LEU A 323 40.21 10.42 -7.24
N ALA A 324 40.59 9.33 -7.93
CA ALA A 324 41.60 9.37 -8.98
C ALA A 324 41.17 10.24 -10.18
N ASP A 325 39.87 10.26 -10.48
CA ASP A 325 39.29 11.10 -11.56
C ASP A 325 39.21 12.59 -11.18
N THR A 326 39.34 12.93 -9.90
CA THR A 326 39.27 14.31 -9.40
C THR A 326 40.69 14.85 -9.17
N THR A 327 41.15 15.77 -10.03
CA THR A 327 42.52 16.35 -9.98
C THR A 327 42.91 16.97 -8.64
N GLU A 328 41.94 17.41 -7.84
CA GLU A 328 42.15 18.03 -6.53
C GLU A 328 42.39 17.01 -5.40
N HIS A 329 42.09 15.72 -5.62
CA HIS A 329 42.14 14.67 -4.58
C HIS A 329 43.02 13.47 -4.93
N GLN A 330 43.83 13.58 -5.97
CA GLN A 330 44.66 12.48 -6.48
C GLN A 330 45.60 11.86 -5.43
N ALA A 331 46.09 12.68 -4.48
CA ALA A 331 46.96 12.22 -3.39
C ALA A 331 46.24 11.39 -2.30
N LEU A 332 44.91 11.38 -2.26
CA LEU A 332 44.11 10.55 -1.33
C LEU A 332 43.73 9.19 -1.94
N ALA A 333 44.00 8.98 -3.23
CA ALA A 333 43.65 7.75 -3.94
C ALA A 333 44.75 6.67 -3.87
N GLU A 334 45.98 7.03 -3.48
CA GLU A 334 47.13 6.13 -3.26
C GLU A 334 47.12 5.52 -1.86
#